data_AF-A0A9E3SUL3-F1
#
_entry.id   AF-A0A9E3SUL3-F1
#
_cell.length_a   1.000
_cell.length_b   1.000
_cell.length_c   1.000
_cell.angle_alpha   90.00
_cell.angle_beta   90.00
_cell.angle_gamma   90.00
#
_symmetry.space_group_name_H-M   'P 1'
#
loop_
_entity.id
_entity.type
_entity.pdbx_description
1 polymer ?
#
loop_
_entity_poly.entity_id
_entity_poly.type
_entity_poly.pdbx_seq_one_letter_code
_entity_poly.pdbx_strand_id
1 'polypeptide(L)'
;MEDSTLDLRVSGTSEAINMVECGAVEVSEEIMLRALKLAHESIQPVLDLQKQIQAEIGKPKSEYISKSSDHELVARVAEQVRAETRQILVDTADRDARSAALDALAERVVAEYEARNATAADSAEKVSLGDVKEGLEKALKEEVRRRILDDGVRPDGRDVRTIRPLSAEVGLIPRVHGSGLFKRGQTQVLTIATLGTPRDSQELDDLGAEDSKRYLHHYNFPPYSTGEARPLRGTSRREKGHGALGETALRPMIPPEDEFPYTIRLVSEVMSSNGSTSMASVCGSTLALMDAGVPIKRPVAGIAMGLIKEGDQVAVLTDIQGMEDHLGDMDFKVAGTVNGITALQMDIKISGVSEEVMTRALGQAREARLQILDLIKATIPEPRADLSDYAPRMTVIKIDPEKIGMVIGPGGKMVRSIQESTGVKIDIQEDGTVFVAGADGPSAAAAVEKILGLTEDAEIGRIYTGKVTRIEAYGAFVEFLPGKEGMVHISQLADYRVNSVEDEVALGDEIMVMVTDVNDGKVRLSRQAVLEGWTAEEARSHDRPSGGRSGGDRRGGGRGGDRRGGGGGRDRR
;
A
#
# COMPACT_ATOMS: atom_id res chain seq x y z
N MET A 1 13.81 12.49 -5.25
CA MET A 1 13.08 11.31 -5.76
C MET A 1 11.57 11.50 -5.68
N GLU A 2 11.05 12.32 -4.76
CA GLU A 2 9.61 12.57 -4.56
C GLU A 2 8.85 12.96 -5.84
N ASP A 3 9.45 13.75 -6.74
CA ASP A 3 8.83 14.14 -8.02
C ASP A 3 9.12 13.18 -9.20
N SER A 4 9.80 12.05 -8.96
CA SER A 4 10.15 11.11 -10.04
C SER A 4 9.02 10.14 -10.33
N THR A 5 8.71 9.95 -11.62
CA THR A 5 7.78 8.90 -12.07
C THR A 5 8.45 7.53 -12.20
N LEU A 6 9.75 7.42 -11.89
CA LEU A 6 10.56 6.22 -12.06
C LEU A 6 11.59 6.10 -10.93
N ASP A 7 11.55 5.01 -10.18
CA ASP A 7 12.62 4.52 -9.29
C ASP A 7 13.18 3.23 -9.90
N LEU A 8 14.41 3.31 -10.41
CA LEU A 8 15.06 2.24 -11.16
C LEU A 8 16.42 1.93 -10.53
N ARG A 9 16.59 0.69 -10.08
CA ARG A 9 17.85 0.15 -9.56
C ARG A 9 18.40 -0.85 -10.56
N VAL A 10 19.64 -0.65 -10.98
CA VAL A 10 20.33 -1.49 -11.97
C VAL A 10 21.68 -1.92 -11.42
N SER A 11 22.07 -3.16 -11.69
CA SER A 11 23.43 -3.65 -11.50
C SER A 11 23.90 -4.35 -12.77
N GLY A 12 25.20 -4.27 -13.04
CA GLY A 12 25.78 -4.81 -14.27
C GLY A 12 27.30 -4.82 -14.27
N THR A 13 27.86 -5.41 -15.32
CA THR A 13 29.27 -5.34 -15.67
C THR A 13 29.53 -4.25 -16.71
N SER A 14 30.78 -4.12 -17.16
CA SER A 14 31.12 -3.23 -18.27
C SER A 14 30.49 -3.67 -19.61
N GLU A 15 30.00 -4.90 -19.68
CA GLU A 15 29.45 -5.47 -20.92
C GLU A 15 27.92 -5.50 -20.92
N ALA A 16 27.29 -5.73 -19.77
CA ALA A 16 25.84 -5.86 -19.70
C ALA A 16 25.22 -5.59 -18.34
N ILE A 17 23.91 -5.38 -18.37
CA ILE A 17 23.04 -5.40 -17.19
C ILE A 17 22.84 -6.84 -16.72
N ASN A 18 22.91 -7.05 -15.40
CA ASN A 18 22.68 -8.33 -14.76
C ASN A 18 21.33 -8.38 -14.02
N MET A 19 20.98 -7.30 -13.31
CA MET A 19 19.74 -7.25 -12.54
C MET A 19 19.11 -5.87 -12.63
N VAL A 20 17.77 -5.85 -12.67
CA VAL A 20 16.93 -4.66 -12.64
C VAL A 20 15.84 -4.85 -11.60
N GLU A 21 15.63 -3.83 -10.76
CA GLU A 21 14.46 -3.70 -9.89
C GLU A 21 13.88 -2.30 -10.05
N CYS A 22 12.58 -2.20 -10.32
CA CYS A 22 11.95 -0.93 -10.70
C CYS A 22 10.53 -0.76 -10.17
N GLY A 23 10.25 0.43 -9.65
CA GLY A 23 8.91 0.98 -9.46
C GLY A 23 8.68 2.20 -10.36
N ALA A 24 7.48 2.35 -10.90
CA ALA A 24 7.16 3.39 -11.87
C ALA A 24 5.70 3.85 -11.79
N VAL A 25 5.43 5.08 -12.24
CA VAL A 25 4.08 5.64 -12.36
C VAL A 25 3.66 5.61 -13.83
N GLU A 26 3.20 4.45 -14.31
CA GLU A 26 2.71 4.21 -15.67
C GLU A 26 3.71 4.67 -16.78
N VAL A 27 4.98 4.30 -16.65
CA VAL A 27 6.02 4.66 -17.62
C VAL A 27 5.96 3.76 -18.86
N SER A 28 6.13 4.32 -20.06
CA SER A 28 6.10 3.53 -21.31
C SER A 28 7.29 2.57 -21.43
N GLU A 29 7.13 1.49 -22.21
CA GLU A 29 8.22 0.55 -22.51
C GLU A 29 9.44 1.26 -23.13
N GLU A 30 9.22 2.30 -23.95
CA GLU A 30 10.28 3.09 -24.57
C GLU A 30 11.08 3.92 -23.56
N ILE A 31 10.40 4.59 -22.62
CA ILE A 31 11.09 5.34 -21.56
C ILE A 31 11.87 4.36 -20.67
N MET A 32 11.30 3.19 -20.37
CA MET A 32 11.97 2.16 -19.59
C MET A 32 13.27 1.68 -20.26
N LEU A 33 13.24 1.42 -21.58
CA LEU A 33 14.44 1.05 -22.34
C LEU A 33 15.51 2.15 -22.30
N ARG A 34 15.10 3.40 -22.50
CA ARG A 34 16.02 4.55 -22.41
C ARG A 34 16.63 4.68 -21.02
N ALA A 35 15.85 4.44 -19.97
CA ALA A 35 16.32 4.48 -18.59
C ALA A 35 17.32 3.35 -18.29
N LEU A 36 17.08 2.13 -18.79
CA LEU A 36 18.02 1.01 -18.67
C LEU A 36 19.35 1.32 -19.34
N LYS A 37 19.32 1.88 -20.55
CA LYS A 37 20.52 2.30 -21.28
C LYS A 37 21.29 3.37 -20.53
N LEU A 38 20.60 4.43 -20.10
CA LEU A 38 21.20 5.50 -19.32
C LEU A 38 21.82 4.97 -18.02
N ALA A 39 21.15 4.03 -17.34
CA ALA A 39 21.68 3.41 -16.13
C ALA A 39 22.96 2.62 -16.41
N HIS A 40 23.00 1.82 -17.48
CA HIS A 40 24.20 1.06 -17.86
C HIS A 40 25.37 1.97 -18.24
N GLU A 41 25.12 3.06 -18.96
CA GLU A 41 26.11 4.10 -19.26
C GLU A 41 26.61 4.79 -17.97
N SER A 42 25.71 5.09 -17.05
CA SER A 42 26.02 5.82 -15.81
C SER A 42 26.82 5.00 -14.79
N ILE A 43 26.73 3.66 -14.82
CA ILE A 43 27.55 2.81 -13.94
C ILE A 43 28.99 2.64 -14.43
N GLN A 44 29.31 2.93 -15.70
CA GLN A 44 30.65 2.69 -16.25
C GLN A 44 31.77 3.41 -15.48
N PRO A 45 31.65 4.71 -15.14
CA PRO A 45 32.70 5.40 -14.37
C PRO A 45 32.93 4.80 -12.98
N VAL A 46 31.89 4.25 -12.36
CA VAL A 46 32.00 3.57 -11.05
C VAL A 46 32.76 2.26 -11.20
N LEU A 47 32.49 1.50 -12.26
CA LEU A 47 33.23 0.26 -12.56
C LEU A 47 34.70 0.55 -12.88
N ASP A 48 34.99 1.62 -13.61
CA ASP A 48 36.35 2.03 -13.92
C ASP A 48 37.12 2.43 -12.65
N LEU A 49 36.48 3.16 -11.73
CA LEU A 49 37.06 3.46 -10.43
C LEU A 49 37.35 2.19 -9.61
N GLN A 50 36.44 1.21 -9.61
CA GLN A 50 36.69 -0.07 -8.93
C GLN A 50 37.87 -0.83 -9.54
N LYS A 51 38.02 -0.83 -10.88
CA LYS A 51 39.17 -1.41 -11.58
C LYS A 51 40.46 -0.66 -11.26
N GLN A 52 40.42 0.67 -11.18
CA GLN A 52 41.56 1.47 -10.76
C GLN A 52 42.01 1.13 -9.33
N ILE A 53 41.08 1.07 -8.38
CA ILE A 53 41.37 0.66 -6.99
C ILE A 53 41.98 -0.74 -6.95
N GLN A 54 41.44 -1.69 -7.74
CA GLN A 54 42.00 -3.03 -7.86
C GLN A 54 43.43 -3.00 -8.43
N ALA A 55 43.73 -2.16 -9.41
CA ALA A 55 45.06 -2.04 -10.00
C ALA A 55 46.07 -1.43 -9.02
N GLU A 56 45.67 -0.45 -8.21
CA GLU A 56 46.55 0.25 -7.27
C GLU A 56 46.81 -0.54 -5.98
N ILE A 57 45.77 -1.14 -5.40
CA ILE A 57 45.83 -1.77 -4.06
C ILE A 57 45.15 -3.14 -3.97
N GLY A 58 44.82 -3.76 -5.11
CA GLY A 58 44.17 -5.07 -5.15
C GLY A 58 45.08 -6.21 -4.65
N LYS A 59 44.46 -7.20 -4.01
CA LYS A 59 45.15 -8.43 -3.61
C LYS A 59 45.31 -9.37 -4.82
N PRO A 60 46.34 -10.24 -4.85
CA PRO A 60 46.43 -11.32 -5.82
C PRO A 60 45.15 -12.16 -5.83
N LYS A 61 44.67 -12.54 -7.03
CA LYS A 61 43.52 -13.43 -7.17
C LYS A 61 43.86 -14.78 -6.54
N SER A 62 42.94 -15.31 -5.73
CA SER A 62 43.07 -16.68 -5.23
C SER A 62 43.04 -17.66 -6.39
N GLU A 63 43.86 -18.70 -6.31
CA GLU A 63 43.78 -19.83 -7.23
C GLU A 63 42.43 -20.53 -7.03
N TYR A 64 41.64 -20.63 -8.10
CA TYR A 64 40.37 -21.32 -8.10
C TYR A 64 40.53 -22.65 -8.83
N ILE A 65 40.49 -23.74 -8.07
CA ILE A 65 40.42 -25.08 -8.63
C ILE A 65 38.93 -25.40 -8.80
N SER A 66 38.43 -25.36 -10.03
CA SER A 66 37.07 -25.79 -10.31
C SER A 66 36.93 -27.26 -9.90
N LYS A 67 35.79 -27.63 -9.30
CA LYS A 67 35.44 -29.05 -9.17
C LYS A 67 35.43 -29.63 -10.58
N SER A 68 36.45 -30.42 -10.92
CA SER A 68 36.56 -31.04 -12.23
C SER A 68 35.49 -32.13 -12.31
N SER A 69 34.32 -31.79 -12.85
CA SER A 69 33.40 -32.78 -13.39
C SER A 69 34.13 -33.57 -14.49
N ASP A 70 33.94 -34.87 -14.54
CA ASP A 70 34.37 -35.68 -15.68
C ASP A 70 33.51 -35.29 -16.90
N HIS A 71 33.98 -34.31 -17.67
CA HIS A 71 33.25 -33.76 -18.81
C HIS A 71 32.98 -34.82 -19.90
N GLU A 72 33.83 -35.84 -20.03
CA GLU A 72 33.62 -36.93 -20.98
C GLU A 72 32.46 -37.82 -20.51
N LEU A 73 32.42 -38.16 -19.21
CA LEU A 73 31.30 -38.88 -18.62
C LEU A 73 29.99 -38.10 -18.76
N VAL A 74 29.98 -36.81 -18.40
CA VAL A 74 28.80 -35.94 -18.51
C VAL A 74 28.28 -35.93 -19.95
N ALA A 75 29.16 -35.73 -20.93
CA ALA A 75 28.79 -35.73 -22.35
C ALA A 75 28.27 -37.09 -22.82
N ARG A 76 28.90 -38.20 -22.38
CA ARG A 76 28.46 -39.55 -22.72
C ARG A 76 27.09 -39.88 -22.15
N VAL A 77 26.83 -39.53 -20.89
CA VAL A 77 25.51 -39.74 -20.26
C VAL A 77 24.46 -38.90 -20.97
N ALA A 78 24.77 -37.63 -21.27
CA ALA A 78 23.83 -36.76 -21.98
C ALA A 78 23.46 -37.34 -23.36
N GLU A 79 24.43 -37.82 -24.13
CA GLU A 79 24.20 -38.48 -25.42
C GLU A 79 23.36 -39.76 -25.27
N GLN A 80 23.66 -40.59 -24.26
CA GLN A 80 22.94 -41.84 -23.99
C GLN A 80 21.43 -41.61 -23.80
N VAL A 81 21.05 -40.57 -23.06
CA VAL A 81 19.64 -40.32 -22.70
C VAL A 81 18.92 -39.37 -23.66
N ARG A 82 19.64 -38.66 -24.54
CA ARG A 82 19.11 -37.57 -25.37
C ARG A 82 17.84 -37.94 -26.12
N ALA A 83 17.84 -39.08 -26.81
CA ALA A 83 16.69 -39.50 -27.62
C ALA A 83 15.45 -39.80 -26.76
N GLU A 84 15.64 -40.41 -25.60
CA GLU A 84 14.55 -40.74 -24.68
C GLU A 84 14.02 -39.48 -23.97
N THR A 85 14.92 -38.58 -23.55
CA THR A 85 14.54 -37.25 -23.03
C THR A 85 13.71 -36.49 -24.05
N ARG A 86 14.13 -36.46 -25.32
CA ARG A 86 13.35 -35.85 -26.41
C ARG A 86 11.96 -36.46 -26.52
N GLN A 87 11.88 -37.80 -26.53
CA GLN A 87 10.60 -38.49 -26.66
C GLN A 87 9.66 -38.16 -25.50
N ILE A 88 10.16 -38.15 -24.26
CA ILE A 88 9.40 -37.76 -23.07
C ILE A 88 8.86 -36.33 -23.24
N LEU A 89 9.72 -35.37 -23.64
CA LEU A 89 9.29 -33.99 -23.85
C LEU A 89 8.16 -33.90 -24.89
N VAL A 90 8.27 -34.64 -26.00
CA VAL A 90 7.26 -34.65 -27.08
C VAL A 90 5.94 -35.26 -26.61
N ASP A 91 6.00 -36.39 -25.90
CA ASP A 91 4.82 -37.18 -25.56
C ASP A 91 4.06 -36.66 -24.32
N THR A 92 4.74 -35.96 -23.41
CA THR A 92 4.15 -35.48 -22.15
C THR A 92 4.13 -33.94 -22.04
N ALA A 93 2.97 -33.37 -22.39
CA ALA A 93 2.68 -31.96 -22.16
C ALA A 93 2.34 -31.64 -20.69
N ASP A 94 1.69 -32.57 -19.99
CA ASP A 94 1.33 -32.42 -18.57
C ASP A 94 2.58 -32.39 -17.67
N ARG A 95 2.59 -31.47 -16.70
CA ARG A 95 3.75 -31.23 -15.82
C ARG A 95 4.08 -32.46 -14.97
N ASP A 96 3.09 -33.04 -14.31
CA ASP A 96 3.32 -34.08 -13.31
C ASP A 96 3.68 -35.40 -13.99
N ALA A 97 2.99 -35.71 -15.10
CA ALA A 97 3.35 -36.85 -15.95
C ALA A 97 4.77 -36.72 -16.52
N ARG A 98 5.15 -35.53 -16.99
CA ARG A 98 6.51 -35.26 -17.49
C ARG A 98 7.56 -35.39 -16.39
N SER A 99 7.31 -34.84 -15.20
CA SER A 99 8.23 -34.96 -14.06
C SER A 99 8.45 -36.42 -13.71
N ALA A 100 7.37 -37.18 -13.54
CA ALA A 100 7.45 -38.60 -13.21
C ALA A 100 8.23 -39.42 -14.26
N ALA A 101 8.05 -39.11 -15.55
CA ALA A 101 8.78 -39.79 -16.62
C ALA A 101 10.29 -39.45 -16.63
N LEU A 102 10.65 -38.18 -16.39
CA LEU A 102 12.04 -37.74 -16.27
C LEU A 102 12.70 -38.32 -15.01
N ASP A 103 11.97 -38.38 -13.90
CA ASP A 103 12.45 -38.96 -12.64
C ASP A 103 12.69 -40.47 -12.80
N ALA A 104 11.77 -41.20 -13.44
CA ALA A 104 11.95 -42.62 -13.73
C ALA A 104 13.15 -42.89 -14.66
N LEU A 105 13.38 -42.03 -15.66
CA LEU A 105 14.57 -42.07 -16.51
C LEU A 105 15.84 -41.85 -15.68
N ALA A 106 15.84 -40.84 -14.81
CA ALA A 106 16.98 -40.52 -13.95
C ALA A 106 17.29 -41.66 -12.97
N GLU A 107 16.28 -42.21 -12.29
CA GLU A 107 16.43 -43.34 -11.36
C GLU A 107 17.02 -44.56 -12.06
N ARG A 108 16.52 -44.90 -13.25
CA ARG A 108 17.03 -46.04 -14.03
C ARG A 108 18.50 -45.84 -14.40
N VAL A 109 18.85 -44.69 -14.95
CA VAL A 109 20.23 -44.41 -15.39
C VAL A 109 21.19 -44.36 -14.19
N VAL A 110 20.77 -43.76 -13.07
CA VAL A 110 21.56 -43.76 -11.84
C VAL A 110 21.76 -45.20 -11.34
N ALA A 111 20.72 -46.04 -11.31
CA ALA A 111 20.82 -47.44 -10.90
C ALA A 111 21.76 -48.27 -11.81
N GLU A 112 21.76 -48.02 -13.13
CA GLU A 112 22.70 -48.64 -14.08
C GLU A 112 24.17 -48.31 -13.71
N TYR A 113 24.46 -47.04 -13.40
CA TYR A 113 25.80 -46.60 -12.99
C TYR A 113 26.18 -47.03 -11.57
N GLU A 114 25.22 -47.14 -10.65
CA GLU A 114 25.43 -47.72 -9.32
C GLU A 114 25.82 -49.20 -9.41
N ALA A 115 25.10 -49.98 -10.22
CA ALA A 115 25.41 -51.38 -10.46
C ALA A 115 26.81 -51.55 -11.08
N ARG A 116 27.15 -50.70 -12.07
CA ARG A 116 28.50 -50.65 -12.66
C ARG A 116 29.58 -50.36 -11.62
N ASN A 117 29.36 -49.36 -10.77
CA ASN A 117 30.27 -48.99 -9.69
C ASN A 117 30.42 -50.10 -8.63
N ALA A 118 29.38 -50.88 -8.36
CA ALA A 118 29.42 -52.00 -7.43
C ALA A 118 30.26 -53.18 -7.95
N THR A 119 30.31 -53.37 -9.28
CA THR A 119 31.11 -54.41 -9.94
C THR A 119 32.54 -54.00 -10.30
N ALA A 120 32.88 -52.71 -10.16
CA ALA A 120 34.20 -52.17 -10.46
C ALA A 120 35.26 -52.76 -9.51
N ALA A 121 36.34 -53.31 -10.08
CA ALA A 121 37.40 -53.97 -9.30
C ALA A 121 38.33 -52.94 -8.63
N ASP A 122 38.49 -51.77 -9.25
CA ASP A 122 39.26 -50.65 -8.72
C ASP A 122 38.38 -49.42 -8.48
N SER A 123 38.72 -48.67 -7.43
CA SER A 123 38.21 -47.33 -7.17
C SER A 123 38.35 -46.37 -8.35
N ALA A 124 39.39 -46.53 -9.18
CA ALA A 124 39.62 -45.70 -10.37
C ALA A 124 38.62 -45.97 -11.51
N GLU A 125 37.93 -47.11 -11.50
CA GLU A 125 36.89 -47.46 -12.50
C GLU A 125 35.50 -46.96 -12.11
N LYS A 126 35.33 -46.50 -10.86
CA LYS A 126 34.07 -45.96 -10.37
C LYS A 126 33.85 -44.56 -10.91
N VAL A 127 32.64 -44.31 -11.36
CA VAL A 127 32.22 -43.00 -11.86
C VAL A 127 31.49 -42.20 -10.78
N SER A 128 31.57 -40.87 -10.86
CA SER A 128 30.81 -39.96 -10.00
C SER A 128 29.32 -40.00 -10.37
N LEU A 129 28.46 -40.39 -9.42
CA LEU A 129 27.01 -40.29 -9.61
C LEU A 129 26.53 -38.83 -9.69
N GLY A 130 27.31 -37.88 -9.15
CA GLY A 130 27.06 -36.46 -9.34
C GLY A 130 27.18 -36.06 -10.81
N ASP A 131 28.20 -36.57 -11.49
CA ASP A 131 28.49 -36.27 -12.90
C ASP A 131 27.48 -36.99 -13.83
N VAL A 132 26.98 -38.17 -13.42
CA VAL A 132 25.84 -38.83 -14.10
C VAL A 132 24.57 -37.96 -14.01
N LYS A 133 24.25 -37.43 -12.83
CA LYS A 133 23.11 -36.51 -12.66
C LYS A 133 23.29 -35.22 -13.46
N GLU A 134 24.51 -34.68 -13.50
CA GLU A 134 24.85 -33.53 -14.35
C GLU A 134 24.65 -33.85 -15.84
N GLY A 135 24.98 -35.06 -16.30
CA GLY A 135 24.70 -35.52 -17.66
C GLY A 135 23.20 -35.59 -17.99
N LEU A 136 22.38 -36.05 -17.05
CA LEU A 136 20.91 -36.06 -17.18
C LEU A 136 20.35 -34.63 -17.27
N GLU A 137 20.78 -33.74 -16.37
CA GLU A 137 20.40 -32.32 -16.38
C GLU A 137 20.83 -31.62 -17.67
N LYS A 138 22.03 -31.92 -18.16
CA LYS A 138 22.56 -31.41 -19.43
C LYS A 138 21.70 -31.83 -20.61
N ALA A 139 21.34 -33.11 -20.72
CA ALA A 139 20.46 -33.59 -21.78
C ALA A 139 19.08 -32.92 -21.74
N LEU A 140 18.49 -32.80 -20.55
CA LEU A 140 17.22 -32.10 -20.38
C LEU A 140 17.32 -30.63 -20.82
N LYS A 141 18.37 -29.93 -20.40
CA LYS A 141 18.61 -28.53 -20.77
C LYS A 141 18.77 -28.37 -22.28
N GLU A 142 19.62 -29.18 -22.91
CA GLU A 142 19.87 -29.15 -24.35
C GLU A 142 18.58 -29.41 -25.14
N GLU A 143 17.82 -30.46 -24.79
CA GLU A 143 16.63 -30.84 -25.55
C GLU A 143 15.46 -29.86 -25.37
N VAL A 144 15.26 -29.28 -24.17
CA VAL A 144 14.24 -28.24 -23.97
C VAL A 144 14.58 -26.99 -24.78
N ARG A 145 15.84 -26.52 -24.72
CA ARG A 145 16.28 -25.32 -25.45
C ARG A 145 16.21 -25.52 -26.95
N ARG A 146 16.68 -26.68 -27.43
CA ARG A 146 16.62 -27.09 -28.84
C ARG A 146 15.18 -27.11 -29.34
N ARG A 147 14.25 -27.74 -28.61
CA ARG A 147 12.83 -27.79 -29.01
C ARG A 147 12.21 -26.39 -29.12
N ILE A 148 12.54 -25.49 -28.18
CA ILE A 148 12.02 -24.12 -28.21
C ILE A 148 12.60 -23.30 -29.37
N LEU A 149 13.91 -23.44 -29.64
CA LEU A 149 14.60 -22.66 -30.67
C LEU A 149 14.36 -23.19 -32.09
N ASP A 150 14.41 -24.51 -32.27
CA ASP A 150 14.28 -25.15 -33.58
C ASP A 150 12.82 -25.37 -33.97
N ASP A 151 12.04 -25.96 -33.05
CA ASP A 151 10.68 -26.40 -33.35
C ASP A 151 9.65 -25.30 -33.00
N GLY A 152 10.03 -24.29 -32.20
CA GLY A 152 9.13 -23.23 -31.74
C GLY A 152 8.10 -23.70 -30.71
N VAL A 153 8.27 -24.90 -30.17
CA VAL A 153 7.31 -25.57 -29.28
C VAL A 153 7.88 -25.69 -27.87
N ARG A 154 7.10 -25.26 -26.89
CA ARG A 154 7.46 -25.30 -25.46
C ARG A 154 7.16 -26.67 -24.83
N PRO A 155 7.68 -26.97 -23.63
CA PRO A 155 7.45 -28.25 -22.96
C PRO A 155 5.97 -28.62 -22.81
N ASP A 156 5.08 -27.65 -22.62
CA ASP A 156 3.63 -27.87 -22.51
C ASP A 156 2.87 -27.76 -23.84
N GLY A 157 3.57 -27.70 -24.97
CA GLY A 157 3.01 -27.66 -26.31
C GLY A 157 2.61 -26.27 -26.83
N ARG A 158 2.73 -25.21 -26.00
CA ARG A 158 2.47 -23.83 -26.45
C ARG A 158 3.56 -23.31 -27.39
N ASP A 159 3.21 -22.30 -28.17
CA ASP A 159 4.20 -21.44 -28.82
C ASP A 159 4.81 -20.43 -27.81
N VAL A 160 5.80 -19.67 -28.29
CA VAL A 160 6.55 -18.70 -27.48
C VAL A 160 5.74 -17.48 -27.04
N ARG A 161 4.56 -17.21 -27.62
CA ARG A 161 3.75 -16.00 -27.36
C ARG A 161 2.49 -16.27 -26.52
N THR A 162 2.02 -17.50 -26.50
CA THR A 162 0.72 -17.89 -25.93
C THR A 162 0.76 -17.95 -24.39
N ILE A 163 -0.20 -17.27 -23.76
CA ILE A 163 -0.45 -17.33 -22.31
C ILE A 163 -1.19 -18.63 -21.98
N ARG A 164 -0.94 -19.21 -20.81
CA ARG A 164 -1.74 -20.35 -20.30
C ARG A 164 -3.21 -19.96 -20.10
N PRO A 165 -4.13 -20.94 -20.04
CA PRO A 165 -5.53 -20.68 -19.72
C PRO A 165 -5.70 -19.80 -18.49
N LEU A 166 -6.53 -18.76 -18.61
CA LEU A 166 -6.76 -17.76 -17.57
C LEU A 166 -8.16 -17.93 -16.95
N SER A 167 -8.26 -17.75 -15.64
CA SER A 167 -9.55 -17.55 -14.97
C SER A 167 -9.39 -16.63 -13.76
N ALA A 168 -10.45 -15.89 -13.44
CA ALA A 168 -10.47 -14.95 -12.33
C ALA A 168 -11.85 -14.94 -11.66
N GLU A 169 -11.87 -14.88 -10.33
CA GLU A 169 -13.07 -14.85 -9.50
C GLU A 169 -12.90 -13.82 -8.36
N VAL A 170 -14.01 -13.23 -7.92
CA VAL A 170 -14.06 -12.26 -6.81
C VAL A 170 -15.17 -12.64 -5.82
N GLY A 171 -15.17 -12.09 -4.61
CA GLY A 171 -16.23 -12.33 -3.62
C GLY A 171 -16.34 -13.77 -3.11
N LEU A 172 -15.23 -14.50 -3.04
CA LEU A 172 -15.20 -15.92 -2.69
C LEU A 172 -15.35 -16.20 -1.20
N ILE A 173 -14.80 -15.33 -0.34
CA ILE A 173 -14.80 -15.54 1.10
C ILE A 173 -15.87 -14.64 1.75
N PRO A 174 -16.89 -15.19 2.42
CA PRO A 174 -18.06 -14.41 2.86
C PRO A 174 -17.78 -13.26 3.84
N ARG A 175 -16.67 -13.30 4.60
CA ARG A 175 -16.41 -12.38 5.72
C ARG A 175 -15.29 -11.38 5.48
N VAL A 176 -14.56 -11.48 4.38
CA VAL A 176 -13.44 -10.56 4.09
C VAL A 176 -13.98 -9.29 3.42
N HIS A 177 -13.19 -8.22 3.43
CA HIS A 177 -13.63 -6.97 2.80
C HIS A 177 -13.59 -7.08 1.27
N GLY A 178 -12.58 -7.77 0.72
CA GLY A 178 -12.57 -8.18 -0.68
C GLY A 178 -11.70 -9.41 -0.89
N SER A 179 -11.94 -10.13 -1.97
CA SER A 179 -11.17 -11.31 -2.36
C SER A 179 -11.01 -11.39 -3.88
N GLY A 180 -9.87 -11.90 -4.31
CA GLY A 180 -9.55 -12.09 -5.71
C GLY A 180 -8.78 -13.39 -5.90
N LEU A 181 -9.38 -14.35 -6.59
CA LEU A 181 -8.71 -15.57 -7.02
C LEU A 181 -8.30 -15.41 -8.48
N PHE A 182 -6.99 -15.46 -8.71
CA PHE A 182 -6.43 -15.43 -10.06
C PHE A 182 -5.75 -16.76 -10.37
N LYS A 183 -6.07 -17.34 -11.52
CA LYS A 183 -5.47 -18.57 -12.02
C LYS A 183 -4.96 -18.38 -13.44
N ARG A 184 -3.72 -18.82 -13.66
CA ARG A 184 -3.05 -18.87 -14.96
C ARG A 184 -2.37 -20.23 -15.11
N GLY A 185 -2.99 -21.11 -15.89
CA GLY A 185 -2.62 -22.52 -15.98
C GLY A 185 -2.62 -23.20 -14.61
N GLN A 186 -1.45 -23.70 -14.20
CA GLN A 186 -1.22 -24.33 -12.90
C GLN A 186 -0.66 -23.36 -11.84
N THR A 187 -0.64 -22.06 -12.10
CA THR A 187 -0.33 -21.04 -11.10
C THR A 187 -1.63 -20.42 -10.59
N GLN A 188 -1.87 -20.47 -9.28
CA GLN A 188 -3.09 -20.00 -8.65
C GLN A 188 -2.78 -19.25 -7.36
N VAL A 189 -3.32 -18.03 -7.24
CA VAL A 189 -3.15 -17.17 -6.07
C VAL A 189 -4.49 -16.62 -5.63
N LEU A 190 -4.79 -16.78 -4.35
CA LEU A 190 -5.94 -16.17 -3.69
C LEU A 190 -5.44 -14.97 -2.88
N THR A 191 -5.92 -13.78 -3.21
CA THR A 191 -5.63 -12.57 -2.45
C THR A 191 -6.84 -12.15 -1.64
N ILE A 192 -6.59 -11.77 -0.39
CA ILE A 192 -7.57 -11.21 0.54
C ILE A 192 -7.23 -9.75 0.79
N ALA A 193 -8.22 -8.87 0.65
CA ALA A 193 -8.13 -7.47 1.02
C ALA A 193 -8.78 -7.22 2.38
N THR A 194 -8.09 -6.48 3.23
CA THR A 194 -8.56 -6.02 4.53
C THR A 194 -8.32 -4.52 4.63
N LEU A 195 -9.36 -3.80 5.09
CA LEU A 195 -9.36 -2.36 5.28
C LEU A 195 -9.34 -2.07 6.78
N GLY A 196 -8.48 -1.17 7.20
CA GLY A 196 -8.30 -0.76 8.59
C GLY A 196 -8.35 0.74 8.73
N THR A 197 -8.36 1.20 9.97
CA THR A 197 -8.23 2.61 10.33
C THR A 197 -6.78 3.10 10.10
N PRO A 198 -6.51 4.41 10.07
CA PRO A 198 -5.15 4.94 9.96
C PRO A 198 -4.18 4.40 11.03
N ARG A 199 -4.69 4.08 12.23
CA ARG A 199 -3.92 3.44 13.31
C ARG A 199 -3.47 2.01 13.05
N ASP A 200 -4.08 1.34 12.07
CA ASP A 200 -3.68 0.00 11.66
C ASP A 200 -2.50 0.05 10.66
N SER A 201 -2.01 1.25 10.31
CA SER A 201 -0.81 1.42 9.50
C SER A 201 0.42 0.84 10.21
N GLN A 202 1.39 0.38 9.41
CA GLN A 202 2.61 -0.18 9.93
C GLN A 202 3.62 0.94 10.24
N GLU A 203 4.03 1.07 11.49
CA GLU A 203 5.18 1.89 11.88
C GLU A 203 6.49 1.27 11.36
N LEU A 204 7.37 2.12 10.84
CA LEU A 204 8.68 1.74 10.32
C LEU A 204 9.76 2.38 11.20
N ASP A 205 10.67 1.55 11.71
CA ASP A 205 11.86 1.98 12.46
C ASP A 205 13.10 1.56 11.67
N ASP A 206 13.47 2.37 10.69
CA ASP A 206 14.64 2.18 9.84
C ASP A 206 15.37 3.50 9.53
N LEU A 207 16.35 3.45 8.62
CA LEU A 207 17.15 4.64 8.22
C LEU A 207 16.48 5.46 7.09
N GLY A 208 15.30 5.04 6.65
CA GLY A 208 14.53 5.68 5.61
C GLY A 208 13.85 6.96 6.07
N ALA A 209 13.15 7.60 5.12
CA ALA A 209 12.37 8.81 5.38
C ALA A 209 10.86 8.52 5.58
N GLU A 210 10.43 7.27 5.39
CA GLU A 210 9.06 6.85 5.61
C GLU A 210 8.94 6.23 7.01
N ASP A 211 8.20 6.90 7.89
CA ASP A 211 8.03 6.46 9.28
C ASP A 211 6.82 5.52 9.44
N SER A 212 5.96 5.47 8.43
CA SER A 212 4.75 4.65 8.43
C SER A 212 4.34 4.18 7.04
N LYS A 213 3.54 3.12 7.00
CA LYS A 213 3.09 2.49 5.77
C LYS A 213 1.63 2.06 5.86
N ARG A 214 0.78 2.73 5.08
CA ARG A 214 -0.66 2.45 5.03
C ARG A 214 -1.07 1.39 4.00
N TYR A 215 -0.24 1.12 2.99
CA TYR A 215 -0.49 0.06 2.01
C TYR A 215 0.48 -1.09 2.24
N LEU A 216 -0.06 -2.26 2.57
CA LEU A 216 0.68 -3.44 2.98
C LEU A 216 0.40 -4.58 2.02
N HIS A 217 1.44 -5.14 1.40
CA HIS A 217 1.32 -6.35 0.59
C HIS A 217 2.11 -7.50 1.21
N HIS A 218 1.39 -8.50 1.73
CA HIS A 218 1.96 -9.72 2.25
C HIS A 218 1.77 -10.86 1.24
N TYR A 219 2.80 -11.67 1.12
CA TYR A 219 2.85 -12.77 0.17
C TYR A 219 3.33 -14.04 0.88
N ASN A 220 2.55 -15.10 0.76
CA ASN A 220 2.79 -16.38 1.41
C ASN A 220 2.94 -17.49 0.35
N PHE A 221 4.01 -18.28 0.46
CA PHE A 221 4.33 -19.39 -0.44
C PHE A 221 4.38 -20.71 0.33
N PRO A 222 3.21 -21.28 0.65
CA PRO A 222 3.15 -22.50 1.44
C PRO A 222 3.69 -23.71 0.65
N PRO A 223 4.27 -24.71 1.31
CA PRO A 223 4.88 -25.88 0.67
C PRO A 223 3.97 -26.67 -0.27
N TYR A 224 2.69 -26.78 0.11
CA TYR A 224 1.71 -27.53 -0.67
C TYR A 224 1.51 -26.93 -2.07
N SER A 225 1.83 -25.65 -2.27
CA SER A 225 1.68 -24.97 -3.57
C SER A 225 2.57 -25.56 -4.67
N THR A 226 3.68 -26.19 -4.30
CA THR A 226 4.57 -26.94 -5.21
C THR A 226 4.45 -28.45 -5.05
N GLY A 227 3.50 -28.93 -4.24
CA GLY A 227 3.35 -30.36 -3.93
C GLY A 227 4.38 -30.89 -2.94
N GLU A 228 5.11 -30.01 -2.24
CA GLU A 228 6.14 -30.40 -1.28
C GLU A 228 5.63 -30.40 0.17
N ALA A 229 6.27 -31.20 1.02
CA ALA A 229 6.04 -31.21 2.46
C ALA A 229 7.28 -30.67 3.21
N ARG A 230 7.14 -29.49 3.83
CA ARG A 230 8.15 -28.94 4.76
C ARG A 230 7.47 -28.17 5.90
N PRO A 231 8.13 -28.02 7.08
CA PRO A 231 7.55 -27.27 8.19
C PRO A 231 7.29 -25.80 7.83
N LEU A 232 6.16 -25.25 8.30
CA LEU A 232 5.89 -23.81 8.21
C LEU A 232 6.79 -23.07 9.20
N ARG A 233 7.69 -22.24 8.67
CA ARG A 233 8.54 -21.31 9.43
C ARG A 233 8.12 -19.87 9.11
N GLY A 234 8.83 -18.89 9.64
CA GLY A 234 8.64 -17.48 9.27
C GLY A 234 8.89 -17.22 7.78
N THR A 235 8.41 -16.08 7.30
CA THR A 235 8.49 -15.65 5.91
C THR A 235 9.93 -15.60 5.39
N SER A 236 10.19 -16.30 4.29
CA SER A 236 11.49 -16.35 3.63
C SER A 236 11.85 -15.05 2.91
N ARG A 237 13.13 -14.87 2.55
CA ARG A 237 13.57 -13.72 1.74
C ARG A 237 12.82 -13.63 0.41
N ARG A 238 12.57 -14.77 -0.24
CA ARG A 238 11.86 -14.83 -1.52
C ARG A 238 10.41 -14.34 -1.38
N GLU A 239 9.71 -14.78 -0.34
CA GLU A 239 8.34 -14.34 -0.07
C GLU A 239 8.27 -12.83 0.20
N LYS A 240 9.20 -12.29 1.01
CA LYS A 240 9.31 -10.84 1.22
C LYS A 240 9.57 -10.08 -0.08
N GLY A 241 10.49 -10.56 -0.92
CA GLY A 241 10.79 -9.95 -2.21
C GLY A 241 9.61 -10.00 -3.19
N HIS A 242 8.85 -11.10 -3.23
CA HIS A 242 7.66 -11.20 -4.08
C HIS A 242 6.52 -10.29 -3.58
N GLY A 243 6.35 -10.17 -2.27
CA GLY A 243 5.42 -9.21 -1.66
C GLY A 243 5.80 -7.76 -1.98
N ALA A 244 7.08 -7.40 -1.81
CA ALA A 244 7.59 -6.07 -2.14
C ALA A 244 7.41 -5.71 -3.63
N LEU A 245 7.63 -6.67 -4.55
CA LEU A 245 7.37 -6.46 -5.97
C LEU A 245 5.87 -6.24 -6.24
N GLY A 246 5.00 -7.03 -5.61
CA GLY A 246 3.55 -6.86 -5.72
C GLY A 246 3.07 -5.52 -5.19
N GLU A 247 3.65 -5.08 -4.08
CA GLU A 247 3.40 -3.77 -3.50
C GLU A 247 3.84 -2.63 -4.43
N THR A 248 5.08 -2.71 -4.92
CA THR A 248 5.68 -1.74 -5.84
C THR A 248 4.83 -1.58 -7.10
N ALA A 249 4.31 -2.68 -7.64
CA ALA A 249 3.46 -2.68 -8.83
C ALA A 249 2.11 -1.97 -8.62
N LEU A 250 1.54 -2.02 -7.40
CA LEU A 250 0.19 -1.52 -7.11
C LEU A 250 0.17 -0.17 -6.42
N ARG A 251 1.22 0.19 -5.66
CA ARG A 251 1.33 1.45 -4.92
C ARG A 251 0.96 2.68 -5.75
N PRO A 252 1.40 2.84 -7.03
CA PRO A 252 1.04 3.99 -7.86
C PRO A 252 -0.45 4.11 -8.18
N MET A 253 -1.21 3.03 -8.02
CA MET A 253 -2.66 2.97 -8.29
C MET A 253 -3.50 3.07 -7.02
N ILE A 254 -2.90 3.06 -5.84
CA ILE A 254 -3.62 3.25 -4.57
C ILE A 254 -4.06 4.73 -4.50
N PRO A 255 -5.37 5.01 -4.29
CA PRO A 255 -5.90 6.38 -4.17
C PRO A 255 -5.24 7.10 -3.01
N PRO A 256 -5.04 8.43 -3.02
CA PRO A 256 -4.42 9.17 -1.93
C PRO A 256 -5.25 9.09 -0.62
N GLU A 257 -4.64 9.43 0.51
CA GLU A 257 -5.24 9.22 1.84
C GLU A 257 -6.44 10.13 2.12
N ASP A 258 -6.43 11.34 1.58
CA ASP A 258 -7.55 12.29 1.65
C ASP A 258 -8.79 11.81 0.88
N GLU A 259 -8.59 11.08 -0.23
CA GLU A 259 -9.68 10.46 -0.99
C GLU A 259 -10.13 9.12 -0.40
N PHE A 260 -9.18 8.31 0.10
CA PHE A 260 -9.46 6.99 0.66
C PHE A 260 -8.65 6.75 1.93
N PRO A 261 -9.18 7.19 3.10
CA PRO A 261 -8.44 7.28 4.37
C PRO A 261 -8.31 5.93 5.10
N TYR A 262 -8.11 4.85 4.36
CA TYR A 262 -7.99 3.51 4.91
C TYR A 262 -6.55 3.02 4.86
N THR A 263 -6.17 2.28 5.91
CA THR A 263 -5.06 1.34 5.81
C THR A 263 -5.53 0.14 4.98
N ILE A 264 -4.74 -0.27 4.01
CA ILE A 264 -5.07 -1.36 3.08
C ILE A 264 -4.03 -2.47 3.27
N ARG A 265 -4.50 -3.65 3.67
CA ARG A 265 -3.67 -4.85 3.76
C ARG A 265 -4.14 -5.90 2.77
N LEU A 266 -3.23 -6.33 1.91
CA LEU A 266 -3.41 -7.47 1.03
C LEU A 266 -2.59 -8.65 1.53
N VAL A 267 -3.20 -9.83 1.55
CA VAL A 267 -2.50 -11.09 1.80
C VAL A 267 -2.73 -12.01 0.62
N SER A 268 -1.67 -12.33 -0.10
CA SER A 268 -1.69 -13.23 -1.25
C SER A 268 -1.19 -14.62 -0.85
N GLU A 269 -2.11 -15.58 -0.86
CA GLU A 269 -1.87 -16.99 -0.59
C GLU A 269 -1.67 -17.74 -1.91
N VAL A 270 -0.46 -18.25 -2.13
CA VAL A 270 -0.18 -19.09 -3.29
C VAL A 270 -0.75 -20.47 -3.08
N MET A 271 -1.77 -20.84 -3.86
CA MET A 271 -2.44 -22.13 -3.77
C MET A 271 -1.81 -23.19 -4.68
N SER A 272 -1.24 -22.76 -5.81
CA SER A 272 -0.48 -23.62 -6.71
C SER A 272 0.55 -22.81 -7.49
N SER A 273 1.70 -23.42 -7.80
CA SER A 273 2.81 -22.78 -8.49
C SER A 273 3.35 -23.66 -9.63
N ASN A 274 3.29 -23.15 -10.85
CA ASN A 274 4.08 -23.67 -11.98
C ASN A 274 4.59 -22.52 -12.87
N GLY A 275 4.99 -21.41 -12.26
CA GLY A 275 5.34 -20.18 -12.98
C GLY A 275 4.95 -18.96 -12.16
N SER A 276 5.48 -17.79 -12.52
CA SER A 276 5.51 -16.60 -11.65
C SER A 276 4.22 -16.34 -10.88
N THR A 277 4.26 -16.71 -9.60
CA THR A 277 3.22 -16.49 -8.59
C THR A 277 3.24 -15.05 -8.08
N SER A 278 4.37 -14.34 -8.19
CA SER A 278 4.42 -12.88 -7.94
C SER A 278 3.49 -12.13 -8.89
N MET A 279 3.57 -12.40 -10.19
CA MET A 279 2.70 -11.73 -11.16
C MET A 279 1.23 -12.16 -11.01
N ALA A 280 0.97 -13.41 -10.63
CA ALA A 280 -0.38 -13.84 -10.27
C ALA A 280 -0.91 -13.13 -9.01
N SER A 281 -0.05 -12.85 -8.02
CA SER A 281 -0.42 -12.08 -6.83
C SER A 281 -0.76 -10.63 -7.15
N VAL A 282 -0.09 -9.99 -8.11
CA VAL A 282 -0.48 -8.65 -8.59
C VAL A 282 -1.88 -8.67 -9.17
N CYS A 283 -2.19 -9.65 -10.03
CA CYS A 283 -3.52 -9.78 -10.62
C CYS A 283 -4.60 -10.10 -9.57
N GLY A 284 -4.33 -11.03 -8.65
CA GLY A 284 -5.21 -11.38 -7.53
C GLY A 284 -5.45 -10.18 -6.60
N SER A 285 -4.42 -9.40 -6.31
CA SER A 285 -4.50 -8.17 -5.55
C SER A 285 -5.35 -7.10 -6.22
N THR A 286 -5.20 -6.89 -7.52
CA THR A 286 -6.07 -5.97 -8.28
C THR A 286 -7.53 -6.36 -8.14
N LEU A 287 -7.85 -7.65 -8.34
CA LEU A 287 -9.21 -8.19 -8.17
C LEU A 287 -9.72 -7.96 -6.73
N ALA A 288 -8.91 -8.27 -5.72
CA ALA A 288 -9.30 -8.13 -4.31
C ALA A 288 -9.51 -6.67 -3.89
N LEU A 289 -8.71 -5.73 -4.41
CA LEU A 289 -8.88 -4.29 -4.17
C LEU A 289 -10.19 -3.79 -4.79
N MET A 290 -10.46 -4.16 -6.04
CA MET A 290 -11.70 -3.78 -6.73
C MET A 290 -12.93 -4.39 -6.05
N ASP A 291 -12.85 -5.65 -5.64
CA ASP A 291 -13.89 -6.35 -4.88
C ASP A 291 -14.14 -5.72 -3.50
N ALA A 292 -13.09 -5.18 -2.86
CA ALA A 292 -13.21 -4.45 -1.60
C ALA A 292 -13.78 -3.04 -1.73
N GLY A 293 -14.03 -2.55 -2.95
CA GLY A 293 -14.49 -1.19 -3.21
C GLY A 293 -13.38 -0.13 -3.05
N VAL A 294 -12.11 -0.52 -3.11
CA VAL A 294 -11.01 0.45 -3.12
C VAL A 294 -10.99 1.15 -4.48
N PRO A 295 -11.08 2.49 -4.54
CA PRO A 295 -11.12 3.25 -5.79
C PRO A 295 -9.72 3.37 -6.40
N ILE A 296 -9.12 2.23 -6.79
CA ILE A 296 -7.82 2.22 -7.46
C ILE A 296 -7.89 2.99 -8.78
N LYS A 297 -6.85 3.78 -9.08
CA LYS A 297 -6.82 4.64 -10.27
C LYS A 297 -7.07 3.84 -11.55
N ARG A 298 -6.40 2.69 -11.69
CA ARG A 298 -6.56 1.71 -12.79
C ARG A 298 -6.17 0.30 -12.33
N PRO A 299 -6.75 -0.76 -12.95
CA PRO A 299 -6.33 -2.12 -12.69
C PRO A 299 -4.90 -2.39 -13.21
N VAL A 300 -4.16 -3.20 -12.45
CA VAL A 300 -2.78 -3.61 -12.76
C VAL A 300 -2.76 -5.11 -13.05
N ALA A 301 -2.05 -5.51 -14.10
CA ALA A 301 -1.75 -6.92 -14.37
C ALA A 301 -0.25 -7.15 -14.49
N GLY A 302 0.16 -8.38 -14.18
CA GLY A 302 1.55 -8.82 -14.25
C GLY A 302 1.74 -10.01 -15.18
N ILE A 303 2.87 -10.04 -15.88
CA ILE A 303 3.32 -11.17 -16.70
C ILE A 303 4.79 -11.48 -16.42
N ALA A 304 5.12 -12.77 -16.43
CA ALA A 304 6.50 -13.22 -16.40
C ALA A 304 6.92 -13.73 -17.78
N MET A 305 8.11 -13.35 -18.16
CA MET A 305 8.69 -13.52 -19.47
C MET A 305 10.05 -14.18 -19.30
N GLY A 306 10.48 -14.92 -20.32
CA GLY A 306 11.80 -15.54 -20.33
C GLY A 306 12.52 -15.38 -21.65
N LEU A 307 13.80 -15.73 -21.65
CA LEU A 307 14.64 -15.74 -22.83
C LEU A 307 15.45 -17.03 -22.89
N ILE A 308 15.55 -17.60 -24.09
CA ILE A 308 16.51 -18.66 -24.42
C ILE A 308 17.34 -18.17 -25.61
N LYS A 309 18.67 -18.28 -25.50
CA LYS A 309 19.64 -17.84 -26.49
C LYS A 309 20.73 -18.89 -26.70
N GLU A 310 20.88 -19.38 -27.93
CA GLU A 310 21.98 -20.27 -28.34
C GLU A 310 22.67 -19.67 -29.58
N GLY A 311 23.94 -19.28 -29.44
CA GLY A 311 24.63 -18.49 -30.46
C GLY A 311 23.88 -17.19 -30.78
N ASP A 312 23.43 -17.07 -32.03
CA ASP A 312 22.64 -15.94 -32.54
C ASP A 312 21.12 -16.17 -32.49
N GLN A 313 20.66 -17.40 -32.22
CA GLN A 313 19.24 -17.71 -32.12
C GLN A 313 18.69 -17.29 -30.76
N VAL A 314 17.53 -16.60 -30.76
CA VAL A 314 16.90 -16.06 -29.55
C VAL A 314 15.39 -16.25 -29.58
N ALA A 315 14.84 -16.91 -28.56
CA ALA A 315 13.41 -17.03 -28.31
C ALA A 315 13.00 -16.24 -27.05
N VAL A 316 11.98 -15.38 -27.17
CA VAL A 316 11.33 -14.70 -26.04
C VAL A 316 10.06 -15.46 -25.68
N LEU A 317 9.96 -15.89 -24.43
CA LEU A 317 8.87 -16.73 -23.93
C LEU A 317 7.87 -15.88 -23.13
N THR A 318 6.59 -15.94 -23.48
CA THR A 318 5.48 -15.38 -22.70
C THR A 318 5.00 -16.37 -21.65
N ASP A 319 4.74 -15.89 -20.43
CA ASP A 319 4.12 -16.68 -19.37
C ASP A 319 4.92 -17.96 -19.05
N ILE A 320 6.15 -17.77 -18.59
CA ILE A 320 7.08 -18.87 -18.34
C ILE A 320 6.62 -19.83 -17.23
N GLN A 321 6.95 -21.11 -17.43
CA GLN A 321 6.84 -22.17 -16.44
C GLN A 321 8.09 -22.25 -15.56
N GLY A 322 8.02 -22.95 -14.42
CA GLY A 322 9.17 -23.11 -13.53
C GLY A 322 10.37 -23.79 -14.21
N MET A 323 10.12 -24.76 -15.09
CA MET A 323 11.16 -25.42 -15.89
C MET A 323 11.84 -24.44 -16.87
N GLU A 324 11.07 -23.55 -17.48
CA GLU A 324 11.59 -22.59 -18.48
C GLU A 324 12.39 -21.46 -17.81
N ASP A 325 12.01 -21.06 -16.59
CA ASP A 325 12.82 -20.16 -15.76
C ASP A 325 14.16 -20.80 -15.39
N HIS A 326 14.12 -22.04 -14.90
CA HIS A 326 15.33 -22.77 -14.50
C HIS A 326 16.33 -22.96 -15.65
N LEU A 327 15.83 -23.25 -16.85
CA LEU A 327 16.65 -23.56 -18.04
C LEU A 327 16.91 -22.33 -18.95
N GLY A 328 16.25 -21.21 -18.67
CA GLY A 328 16.35 -19.96 -19.43
C GLY A 328 17.56 -19.11 -19.06
N ASP A 329 17.89 -18.18 -19.96
CA ASP A 329 19.04 -17.27 -19.86
C ASP A 329 18.69 -15.91 -19.24
N MET A 330 17.41 -15.58 -19.23
CA MET A 330 16.87 -14.40 -18.56
C MET A 330 15.45 -14.70 -18.13
N ASP A 331 15.08 -14.27 -16.92
CA ASP A 331 13.70 -14.13 -16.51
C ASP A 331 13.43 -12.66 -16.20
N PHE A 332 12.28 -12.16 -16.66
CA PHE A 332 11.83 -10.84 -16.25
C PHE A 332 10.34 -10.78 -16.05
N LYS A 333 9.93 -9.89 -15.17
CA LYS A 333 8.57 -9.74 -14.67
C LYS A 333 8.17 -8.30 -14.93
N VAL A 334 7.04 -8.12 -15.61
CA VAL A 334 6.51 -6.79 -15.94
C VAL A 334 5.11 -6.68 -15.39
N ALA A 335 4.87 -5.67 -14.56
CA ALA A 335 3.55 -5.29 -14.10
C ALA A 335 3.21 -3.88 -14.56
N GLY A 336 1.93 -3.62 -14.78
CA GLY A 336 1.48 -2.32 -15.27
C GLY A 336 0.00 -2.26 -15.61
N THR A 337 -0.41 -1.07 -16.04
CA THR A 337 -1.77 -0.79 -16.49
C THR A 337 -1.81 -0.80 -18.02
N VAL A 338 -2.96 -0.40 -18.57
CA VAL A 338 -3.10 -0.10 -20.01
C VAL A 338 -2.21 1.05 -20.48
N ASN A 339 -1.81 1.96 -19.58
CA ASN A 339 -1.06 3.16 -19.92
C ASN A 339 0.46 2.98 -19.83
N GLY A 340 0.94 2.03 -19.05
CA GLY A 340 2.39 1.83 -18.90
C GLY A 340 2.75 0.85 -17.78
N ILE A 341 4.04 0.73 -17.56
CA ILE A 341 4.68 -0.12 -16.56
C ILE A 341 4.58 0.55 -15.19
N THR A 342 4.24 -0.24 -14.17
CA THR A 342 4.30 0.16 -12.76
C THR A 342 5.40 -0.56 -11.98
N ALA A 343 5.81 -1.75 -12.43
CA ALA A 343 7.00 -2.41 -11.92
C ALA A 343 7.68 -3.27 -12.98
N LEU A 344 9.01 -3.33 -12.92
CA LEU A 344 9.83 -4.19 -13.76
C LEU A 344 10.92 -4.83 -12.88
N GLN A 345 11.03 -6.15 -12.97
CA GLN A 345 12.14 -6.90 -12.36
C GLN A 345 12.79 -7.76 -13.43
N MET A 346 14.11 -7.79 -13.51
CA MET A 346 14.85 -8.60 -14.49
C MET A 346 16.06 -9.25 -13.84
N ASP A 347 16.30 -10.51 -14.15
CA ASP A 347 17.50 -11.26 -13.80
C ASP A 347 18.09 -11.89 -15.07
N ILE A 348 19.31 -11.49 -15.43
CA ILE A 348 20.03 -11.94 -16.64
C ILE A 348 21.18 -12.85 -16.22
N LYS A 349 21.15 -14.11 -16.72
CA LYS A 349 22.11 -15.18 -16.39
C LYS A 349 23.25 -15.29 -17.41
N ILE A 350 23.18 -14.57 -18.52
CA ILE A 350 24.19 -14.55 -19.60
C ILE A 350 24.93 -13.21 -19.68
N SER A 351 25.98 -13.16 -20.51
CA SER A 351 26.85 -11.98 -20.68
C SER A 351 26.16 -10.73 -21.23
N GLY A 352 24.90 -10.81 -21.67
CA GLY A 352 24.08 -9.66 -22.02
C GLY A 352 22.94 -9.97 -22.98
N VAL A 353 22.03 -9.01 -23.12
CA VAL A 353 20.88 -9.05 -24.04
C VAL A 353 20.90 -7.78 -24.88
N SER A 354 20.72 -7.89 -26.20
CA SER A 354 20.73 -6.72 -27.09
C SER A 354 19.50 -5.84 -26.88
N GLU A 355 19.64 -4.55 -27.21
CA GLU A 355 18.55 -3.57 -27.15
C GLU A 355 17.33 -4.01 -28.00
N GLU A 356 17.58 -4.62 -29.16
CA GLU A 356 16.54 -5.17 -30.04
C GLU A 356 15.76 -6.30 -29.35
N VAL A 357 16.45 -7.24 -28.71
CA VAL A 357 15.81 -8.34 -27.99
C VAL A 357 14.99 -7.80 -26.82
N MET A 358 15.51 -6.81 -26.09
CA MET A 358 14.79 -6.18 -24.98
C MET A 358 13.52 -5.46 -25.45
N THR A 359 13.61 -4.75 -26.58
CA THR A 359 12.47 -4.08 -27.22
C THR A 359 11.38 -5.07 -27.59
N ARG A 360 11.77 -6.18 -28.24
CA ARG A 360 10.84 -7.26 -28.58
C ARG A 360 10.22 -7.87 -27.32
N ALA A 361 11.02 -8.08 -26.28
CA ALA A 361 10.60 -8.71 -25.05
C ALA A 361 9.58 -7.86 -24.27
N LEU A 362 9.81 -6.55 -24.13
CA LEU A 362 8.86 -5.62 -23.52
C LEU A 362 7.59 -5.45 -24.35
N GLY A 363 7.70 -5.41 -25.68
CA GLY A 363 6.53 -5.37 -26.56
C GLY A 363 5.63 -6.61 -26.40
N GLN A 364 6.23 -7.80 -26.40
CA GLN A 364 5.51 -9.06 -26.17
C GLN A 364 4.92 -9.13 -24.75
N ALA A 365 5.63 -8.61 -23.74
CA ALA A 365 5.12 -8.51 -22.38
C ALA A 365 3.90 -7.58 -22.29
N ARG A 366 3.90 -6.46 -23.02
CA ARG A 366 2.77 -5.53 -23.07
C ARG A 366 1.53 -6.20 -23.67
N GLU A 367 1.67 -6.89 -24.79
CA GLU A 367 0.55 -7.64 -25.40
C GLU A 367 -0.06 -8.63 -24.40
N ALA A 368 0.78 -9.39 -23.69
CA ALA A 368 0.32 -10.37 -22.72
C ALA A 368 -0.33 -9.72 -21.48
N ARG A 369 0.22 -8.61 -21.01
CA ARG A 369 -0.33 -7.80 -19.91
C ARG A 369 -1.73 -7.30 -20.24
N LEU A 370 -1.95 -6.81 -21.46
CA LEU A 370 -3.26 -6.33 -21.91
C LEU A 370 -4.30 -7.46 -21.97
N GLN A 371 -3.93 -8.65 -22.45
CA GLN A 371 -4.83 -9.81 -22.45
C GLN A 371 -5.28 -10.20 -21.02
N ILE A 372 -4.38 -10.10 -20.03
CA ILE A 372 -4.73 -10.36 -18.63
C ILE A 372 -5.63 -9.25 -18.07
N LEU A 373 -5.41 -7.98 -18.44
CA LEU A 373 -6.28 -6.87 -18.06
C LEU A 373 -7.69 -7.03 -18.64
N ASP A 374 -7.83 -7.55 -19.85
CA ASP A 374 -9.13 -7.85 -20.46
C ASP A 374 -9.90 -8.90 -19.65
N LEU A 375 -9.22 -9.93 -19.13
CA LEU A 375 -9.82 -10.90 -18.21
C LEU A 375 -10.27 -10.22 -16.90
N ILE A 376 -9.39 -9.43 -16.28
CA ILE A 376 -9.74 -8.73 -15.02
C ILE A 376 -10.98 -7.88 -15.23
N LYS A 377 -11.03 -7.11 -16.33
CA LYS A 377 -12.18 -6.28 -16.70
C LYS A 377 -13.45 -7.09 -16.99
N ALA A 378 -13.31 -8.29 -17.57
CA ALA A 378 -14.44 -9.19 -17.78
C ALA A 378 -14.99 -9.78 -16.46
N THR A 379 -14.13 -9.99 -15.47
CA THR A 379 -14.52 -10.48 -14.13
C THR A 379 -15.12 -9.36 -13.26
N ILE A 380 -14.48 -8.20 -13.23
CA ILE A 380 -14.89 -7.03 -12.44
C ILE A 380 -14.55 -5.75 -13.24
N PRO A 381 -15.52 -5.12 -13.92
CA PRO A 381 -15.26 -4.00 -14.83
C PRO A 381 -14.70 -2.74 -14.14
N GLU A 382 -15.13 -2.50 -12.91
CA GLU A 382 -14.79 -1.34 -12.08
C GLU A 382 -14.80 -1.73 -10.59
N PRO A 383 -14.09 -1.01 -9.71
CA PRO A 383 -14.22 -1.22 -8.27
C PRO A 383 -15.69 -1.15 -7.83
N ARG A 384 -16.05 -1.95 -6.81
CA ARG A 384 -17.41 -1.88 -6.24
C ARG A 384 -17.68 -0.46 -5.73
N ALA A 385 -18.89 0.04 -6.00
CA ALA A 385 -19.30 1.37 -5.57
C ALA A 385 -19.37 1.50 -4.04
N ASP A 386 -19.76 0.41 -3.37
CA ASP A 386 -19.84 0.34 -1.92
C ASP A 386 -18.75 -0.56 -1.35
N LEU A 387 -18.23 -0.16 -0.20
CA LEU A 387 -17.38 -1.02 0.64
C LEU A 387 -18.19 -2.19 1.19
N SER A 388 -17.50 -3.30 1.50
CA SER A 388 -18.08 -4.44 2.21
C SER A 388 -18.80 -4.02 3.49
N ASP A 389 -19.91 -4.69 3.82
CA ASP A 389 -20.65 -4.48 5.06
C ASP A 389 -19.83 -4.77 6.32
N TYR A 390 -18.74 -5.54 6.18
CA TYR A 390 -17.82 -5.85 7.27
C TYR A 390 -16.65 -4.86 7.36
N ALA A 391 -16.46 -4.01 6.34
CA ALA A 391 -15.43 -2.98 6.38
C ALA A 391 -15.87 -1.83 7.30
N PRO A 392 -14.94 -1.22 8.06
CA PRO A 392 -15.26 -0.05 8.87
C PRO A 392 -15.74 1.08 7.96
N ARG A 393 -16.89 1.69 8.26
CA ARG A 393 -17.34 2.90 7.56
C ARG A 393 -16.66 4.10 8.21
N MET A 394 -15.90 4.84 7.41
CA MET A 394 -15.18 6.03 7.87
C MET A 394 -15.95 7.30 7.53
N THR A 395 -16.18 8.12 8.55
CA THR A 395 -16.63 9.50 8.40
C THR A 395 -15.47 10.42 8.73
N VAL A 396 -15.14 11.33 7.81
CA VAL A 396 -14.10 12.33 8.00
C VAL A 396 -14.76 13.65 8.35
N ILE A 397 -14.35 14.27 9.44
CA ILE A 397 -14.72 15.65 9.79
C ILE A 397 -13.46 16.46 10.04
N LYS A 398 -13.53 17.77 9.83
CA LYS A 398 -12.43 18.70 10.11
C LYS A 398 -12.83 19.62 11.25
N ILE A 399 -11.97 19.69 12.27
CA ILE A 399 -12.11 20.58 13.42
C ILE A 399 -10.96 21.58 13.44
N ASP A 400 -11.11 22.65 14.22
CA ASP A 400 -10.03 23.59 14.46
C ASP A 400 -8.87 22.90 15.21
N PRO A 401 -7.61 22.96 14.72
CA PRO A 401 -6.45 22.41 15.42
C PRO A 401 -6.32 22.83 16.88
N GLU A 402 -6.73 24.06 17.22
CA GLU A 402 -6.68 24.55 18.61
C GLU A 402 -7.64 23.80 19.54
N LYS A 403 -8.68 23.16 18.99
CA LYS A 403 -9.73 22.45 19.74
C LYS A 403 -9.49 20.94 19.83
N ILE A 404 -8.43 20.41 19.21
CA ILE A 404 -8.04 19.00 19.33
C ILE A 404 -7.94 18.56 20.80
N GLY A 405 -7.33 19.41 21.63
CA GLY A 405 -7.15 19.14 23.06
C GLY A 405 -8.48 18.94 23.81
N MET A 406 -9.56 19.61 23.39
CA MET A 406 -10.89 19.45 24.00
C MET A 406 -11.52 18.10 23.64
N VAL A 407 -11.36 17.65 22.40
CA VAL A 407 -11.90 16.36 21.93
C VAL A 407 -11.16 15.18 22.55
N ILE A 408 -9.82 15.27 22.65
CA ILE A 408 -9.00 14.24 23.30
C ILE A 408 -9.28 14.22 24.82
N GLY A 409 -9.32 15.40 25.43
CA GLY A 409 -9.45 15.59 26.88
C GLY A 409 -8.21 15.14 27.67
N PRO A 410 -8.16 15.39 28.99
CA PRO A 410 -6.99 15.07 29.82
C PRO A 410 -6.65 13.57 29.78
N GLY A 411 -5.46 13.23 29.27
CA GLY A 411 -4.98 11.85 29.14
C GLY A 411 -5.80 10.98 28.17
N GLY A 412 -6.52 11.59 27.22
CA GLY A 412 -7.35 10.85 26.26
C GLY A 412 -8.68 10.33 26.81
N LYS A 413 -9.11 10.79 28.00
CA LYS A 413 -10.34 10.30 28.64
C LYS A 413 -11.60 10.62 27.84
N MET A 414 -11.68 11.79 27.23
CA MET A 414 -12.90 12.23 26.51
C MET A 414 -13.08 11.39 25.24
N VAL A 415 -12.05 11.30 24.41
CA VAL A 415 -12.08 10.48 23.18
C VAL A 415 -12.33 9.00 23.49
N ARG A 416 -11.81 8.46 24.61
CA ARG A 416 -12.13 7.09 25.04
C ARG A 416 -13.59 6.94 25.43
N SER A 417 -14.16 7.88 26.19
CA SER A 417 -15.58 7.87 26.56
C SER A 417 -16.51 7.94 25.34
N ILE A 418 -16.17 8.76 24.34
CA ILE A 418 -16.93 8.82 23.09
C ILE A 418 -16.87 7.46 22.38
N GLN A 419 -15.68 6.88 22.21
CA GLN A 419 -15.50 5.56 21.59
C GLN A 419 -16.25 4.45 22.34
N GLU A 420 -16.18 4.41 23.67
CA GLU A 420 -16.90 3.40 24.49
C GLU A 420 -18.42 3.55 24.40
N SER A 421 -18.92 4.78 24.41
CA SER A 421 -20.38 5.05 24.37
C SER A 421 -21.01 4.83 23.00
N THR A 422 -20.22 4.95 21.92
CA THR A 422 -20.70 4.84 20.53
C THR A 422 -20.23 3.58 19.83
N GLY A 423 -19.25 2.85 20.39
CA GLY A 423 -18.67 1.66 19.77
C GLY A 423 -17.81 1.94 18.52
N VAL A 424 -17.50 3.20 18.23
CA VAL A 424 -16.66 3.60 17.08
C VAL A 424 -15.20 3.72 17.49
N LYS A 425 -14.29 3.72 16.51
CA LYS A 425 -12.89 4.12 16.68
C LYS A 425 -12.73 5.56 16.22
N ILE A 426 -12.01 6.36 16.99
CA ILE A 426 -11.72 7.77 16.66
C ILE A 426 -10.21 7.96 16.56
N ASP A 427 -9.78 8.51 15.44
CA ASP A 427 -8.40 8.94 15.22
C ASP A 427 -8.35 10.43 14.86
N ILE A 428 -7.45 11.17 15.49
CA ILE A 428 -7.38 12.63 15.37
C ILE A 428 -5.96 12.99 14.93
N GLN A 429 -5.85 13.67 13.80
CA GLN A 429 -4.60 14.15 13.22
C GLN A 429 -4.24 15.53 13.76
N GLU A 430 -2.96 15.88 13.68
CA GLU A 430 -2.43 17.16 14.17
C GLU A 430 -2.98 18.37 13.38
N ASP A 431 -3.43 18.17 12.16
CA ASP A 431 -4.01 19.20 11.28
C ASP A 431 -5.50 19.46 11.55
N GLY A 432 -6.09 18.81 12.54
CA GLY A 432 -7.51 18.91 12.89
C GLY A 432 -8.42 17.95 12.12
N THR A 433 -7.88 17.04 11.31
CA THR A 433 -8.68 16.00 10.66
C THR A 433 -9.05 14.90 11.66
N VAL A 434 -10.33 14.58 11.77
CA VAL A 434 -10.85 13.54 12.66
C VAL A 434 -11.52 12.44 11.86
N PHE A 435 -11.01 11.22 12.02
CA PHE A 435 -11.52 10.00 11.42
C PHE A 435 -12.38 9.24 12.42
N VAL A 436 -13.66 9.05 12.08
CA VAL A 436 -14.61 8.27 12.89
C VAL A 436 -14.95 6.99 12.14
N ALA A 437 -14.49 5.85 12.64
CA ALA A 437 -14.69 4.53 12.03
C ALA A 437 -15.67 3.68 12.84
N GLY A 438 -16.84 3.36 12.27
CA GLY A 438 -17.89 2.57 12.91
C GLY A 438 -18.35 1.37 12.06
N ALA A 439 -18.96 0.38 12.70
CA ALA A 439 -19.59 -0.75 12.01
C ALA A 439 -20.92 -0.38 11.35
N ASP A 440 -21.60 0.66 11.86
CA ASP A 440 -22.90 1.12 11.42
C ASP A 440 -22.98 2.66 11.37
N GLY A 441 -23.67 3.19 10.37
CA GLY A 441 -23.82 4.64 10.14
C GLY A 441 -24.39 5.44 11.32
N PRO A 442 -25.40 4.96 12.07
CA PRO A 442 -25.95 5.68 13.22
C PRO A 442 -24.93 5.92 14.33
N SER A 443 -24.10 4.92 14.65
CA SER A 443 -23.05 5.04 15.67
C SER A 443 -21.98 6.06 15.28
N ALA A 444 -21.59 6.08 14.01
CA ALA A 444 -20.67 7.08 13.47
C ALA A 444 -21.27 8.50 13.53
N ALA A 445 -22.55 8.66 13.17
CA ALA A 445 -23.26 9.94 13.24
C ALA A 445 -23.34 10.47 14.69
N ALA A 446 -23.66 9.60 15.66
CA ALA A 446 -23.71 9.98 17.07
C ALA A 446 -22.33 10.40 17.62
N ALA A 447 -21.25 9.75 17.17
CA ALA A 447 -19.90 10.15 17.54
C ALA A 447 -19.51 11.50 16.91
N VAL A 448 -19.84 11.71 15.64
CA VAL A 448 -19.62 12.99 14.94
C VAL A 448 -20.37 14.12 15.64
N GLU A 449 -21.64 13.91 16.01
CA GLU A 449 -22.44 14.91 16.74
C GLU A 449 -21.79 15.30 18.07
N LYS A 450 -21.30 14.32 18.85
CA LYS A 450 -20.57 14.58 20.10
C LYS A 450 -19.28 15.37 19.88
N ILE A 451 -18.51 15.06 18.83
CA ILE A 451 -17.26 15.76 18.52
C ILE A 451 -17.55 17.19 18.06
N LEU A 452 -18.55 17.38 17.19
CA LEU A 452 -18.97 18.70 16.75
C LEU A 452 -19.50 19.53 17.92
N GLY A 453 -20.32 18.96 18.79
CA GLY A 453 -20.81 19.67 19.99
C GLY A 453 -19.69 20.12 20.92
N LEU A 454 -18.59 19.36 21.05
CA LEU A 454 -17.40 19.76 21.82
C LEU A 454 -16.58 20.87 21.15
N THR A 455 -16.63 20.96 19.81
CA THR A 455 -15.83 21.89 19.02
C THR A 455 -16.61 23.11 18.54
N GLU A 456 -17.92 23.12 18.73
CA GLU A 456 -18.81 24.21 18.38
C GLU A 456 -18.52 25.44 19.24
N ASP A 457 -18.39 26.60 18.60
CA ASP A 457 -18.23 27.87 19.29
C ASP A 457 -19.57 28.49 19.66
N ALA A 458 -19.55 29.27 20.73
CA ALA A 458 -20.67 30.08 21.12
C ALA A 458 -20.80 31.24 20.12
N GLU A 459 -21.70 31.09 19.15
CA GLU A 459 -21.94 32.13 18.15
C GLU A 459 -22.90 33.19 18.71
N ILE A 460 -22.45 34.45 18.69
CA ILE A 460 -23.27 35.59 19.11
C ILE A 460 -24.54 35.64 18.25
N GLY A 461 -25.70 35.67 18.92
CA GLY A 461 -27.02 35.73 18.31
C GLY A 461 -27.67 34.37 18.05
N ARG A 462 -26.96 33.26 18.25
CA ARG A 462 -27.53 31.92 18.13
C ARG A 462 -28.27 31.51 19.41
N ILE A 463 -29.40 30.83 19.24
CA ILE A 463 -30.25 30.32 20.31
C ILE A 463 -29.86 28.86 20.58
N TYR A 464 -29.58 28.54 21.84
CA TYR A 464 -29.24 27.21 22.31
C TYR A 464 -30.24 26.78 23.40
N THR A 465 -30.52 25.49 23.49
CA THR A 465 -31.22 24.90 24.64
C THR A 465 -30.17 24.40 25.61
N GLY A 466 -30.12 24.97 26.80
CA GLY A 466 -29.11 24.64 27.80
C GLY A 466 -29.70 24.29 29.15
N LYS A 467 -28.94 23.55 29.95
CA LYS A 467 -29.35 23.07 31.27
C LYS A 467 -28.79 23.96 32.37
N VAL A 468 -29.61 24.34 33.35
CA VAL A 468 -29.18 25.14 34.50
C VAL A 468 -28.29 24.29 35.41
N THR A 469 -27.00 24.62 35.49
CA THR A 469 -26.01 23.89 36.29
C THR A 469 -25.85 24.50 37.68
N ARG A 470 -25.97 25.83 37.81
CA ARG A 470 -25.85 26.55 39.08
C ARG A 470 -26.72 27.80 39.09
N ILE A 471 -27.31 28.10 40.23
CA ILE A 471 -28.10 29.32 40.46
C ILE A 471 -27.36 30.17 41.49
N GLU A 472 -27.22 31.46 41.22
CA GLU A 472 -26.68 32.47 42.12
C GLU A 472 -27.69 33.63 42.23
N ALA A 473 -27.60 34.46 43.27
CA ALA A 473 -28.55 35.54 43.50
C ALA A 473 -28.63 36.59 42.36
N TYR A 474 -27.63 36.64 41.48
CA TYR A 474 -27.55 37.60 40.37
C TYR A 474 -27.78 36.96 38.99
N GLY A 475 -27.95 35.64 38.90
CA GLY A 475 -28.17 34.97 37.62
C GLY A 475 -28.08 33.45 37.68
N ALA A 476 -28.45 32.81 36.58
CA ALA A 476 -28.36 31.37 36.38
C ALA A 476 -27.20 31.03 35.43
N PHE A 477 -26.39 30.06 35.80
CA PHE A 477 -25.40 29.45 34.92
C PHE A 477 -26.04 28.30 34.16
N VAL A 478 -25.93 28.37 32.84
CA VAL A 478 -26.55 27.44 31.90
C VAL A 478 -25.44 26.82 31.07
N GLU A 479 -25.35 25.50 31.11
CA GLU A 479 -24.52 24.74 30.18
C GLU A 479 -25.29 24.62 28.87
N PHE A 480 -24.85 25.36 27.86
CA PHE A 480 -25.52 25.48 26.55
C PHE A 480 -24.78 24.73 25.43
N LEU A 481 -23.51 24.37 25.68
CA LEU A 481 -22.70 23.45 24.88
C LEU A 481 -21.90 22.57 25.84
N PRO A 482 -21.56 21.31 25.49
CA PRO A 482 -20.82 20.41 26.38
C PRO A 482 -19.53 21.04 26.92
N GLY A 483 -19.46 21.26 28.23
CA GLY A 483 -18.31 21.88 28.90
C GLY A 483 -18.17 23.39 28.75
N LYS A 484 -19.16 24.09 28.14
CA LYS A 484 -19.23 25.56 28.08
C LYS A 484 -20.46 26.06 28.84
N GLU A 485 -20.19 26.81 29.90
CA GLU A 485 -21.23 27.49 30.69
C GLU A 485 -21.32 28.96 30.30
N GLY A 486 -22.55 29.47 30.21
CA GLY A 486 -22.84 30.89 30.07
C GLY A 486 -23.73 31.37 31.20
N MET A 487 -23.64 32.66 31.53
CA MET A 487 -24.40 33.27 32.61
C MET A 487 -25.58 34.06 32.05
N VAL A 488 -26.79 33.71 32.47
CA VAL A 488 -28.01 34.51 32.27
C VAL A 488 -28.17 35.42 33.49
N HIS A 489 -28.05 36.73 33.30
CA HIS A 489 -28.28 37.68 34.38
C HIS A 489 -29.77 37.71 34.77
N ILE A 490 -30.10 37.98 36.03
CA ILE A 490 -31.49 38.01 36.54
C ILE A 490 -32.41 38.95 35.72
N SER A 491 -31.87 40.03 35.15
CA SER A 491 -32.61 40.96 34.29
C SER A 491 -32.82 40.49 32.86
N GLN A 492 -32.33 39.30 32.50
CA GLN A 492 -32.41 38.72 31.16
C GLN A 492 -33.08 37.33 31.20
N LEU A 493 -33.72 36.98 32.33
CA LEU A 493 -34.35 35.67 32.56
C LEU A 493 -35.80 35.60 32.05
N ALA A 494 -36.54 36.70 32.11
CA ALA A 494 -37.94 36.81 31.69
C ALA A 494 -38.20 38.17 31.03
N ASP A 495 -39.37 38.31 30.38
CA ASP A 495 -39.90 39.56 29.80
C ASP A 495 -40.45 40.54 30.86
N TYR A 496 -40.43 40.15 32.14
CA TYR A 496 -40.80 40.97 33.29
C TYR A 496 -39.70 40.99 34.36
N ARG A 497 -39.86 41.89 35.34
CA ARG A 497 -38.90 42.03 36.43
C ARG A 497 -39.01 40.86 37.41
N VAL A 498 -37.99 40.02 37.41
CA VAL A 498 -37.83 38.88 38.31
C VAL A 498 -37.24 39.36 39.65
N ASN A 499 -37.79 38.89 40.78
CA ASN A 499 -37.30 39.23 42.13
C ASN A 499 -36.23 38.26 42.63
N SER A 500 -36.37 36.96 42.35
CA SER A 500 -35.39 35.91 42.64
C SER A 500 -35.22 34.99 41.44
N VAL A 501 -34.00 34.54 41.15
CA VAL A 501 -33.72 33.65 40.01
C VAL A 501 -34.47 32.32 40.14
N GLU A 502 -34.65 31.86 41.38
CA GLU A 502 -35.36 30.64 41.76
C GLU A 502 -36.87 30.69 41.46
N ASP A 503 -37.43 31.87 41.20
CA ASP A 503 -38.84 32.01 40.81
C ASP A 503 -39.09 31.52 39.37
N GLU A 504 -38.06 31.52 38.53
CA GLU A 504 -38.17 31.28 37.08
C GLU A 504 -37.43 30.03 36.59
N VAL A 505 -36.40 29.59 37.31
CA VAL A 505 -35.59 28.42 36.94
C VAL A 505 -35.17 27.63 38.17
N ALA A 506 -35.27 26.31 38.09
CA ALA A 506 -34.75 25.37 39.05
C ALA A 506 -33.41 24.77 38.59
N LEU A 507 -32.64 24.26 39.55
CA LEU A 507 -31.38 23.59 39.25
C LEU A 507 -31.67 22.32 38.44
N GLY A 508 -31.12 22.25 37.24
CA GLY A 508 -31.36 21.16 36.29
C GLY A 508 -32.43 21.42 35.22
N ASP A 509 -33.08 22.58 35.21
CA ASP A 509 -34.06 22.94 34.17
C ASP A 509 -33.40 23.18 32.80
N GLU A 510 -34.10 22.79 31.74
CA GLU A 510 -33.71 23.09 30.34
C GLU A 510 -34.40 24.37 29.86
N ILE A 511 -33.61 25.38 29.50
CA ILE A 511 -34.11 26.68 29.05
C ILE A 511 -33.46 27.09 27.71
N MET A 512 -34.24 27.75 26.85
CA MET A 512 -33.71 28.33 25.62
C MET A 512 -33.07 29.70 25.90
N VAL A 513 -31.85 29.88 25.43
CA VAL A 513 -31.00 31.05 25.71
C VAL A 513 -30.24 31.47 24.46
N MET A 514 -30.17 32.78 24.21
CA MET A 514 -29.38 33.36 23.11
C MET A 514 -28.02 33.83 23.62
N VAL A 515 -26.94 33.55 22.90
CA VAL A 515 -25.62 34.11 23.21
C VAL A 515 -25.60 35.59 22.84
N THR A 516 -25.54 36.47 23.83
CA THR A 516 -25.52 37.91 23.58
C THR A 516 -24.11 38.42 23.41
N ASP A 517 -23.15 37.95 24.21
CA ASP A 517 -21.75 38.43 24.19
C ASP A 517 -20.75 37.36 24.61
N VAL A 518 -19.54 37.42 24.05
CA VAL A 518 -18.43 36.51 24.35
C VAL A 518 -17.19 37.36 24.58
N ASN A 519 -16.72 37.43 25.84
CA ASN A 519 -15.55 38.23 26.23
C ASN A 519 -14.66 37.43 27.19
N ASP A 520 -13.36 37.29 26.87
CA ASP A 520 -12.33 36.65 27.71
C ASP A 520 -12.79 35.37 28.44
N GLY A 521 -13.40 34.43 27.69
CA GLY A 521 -13.85 33.14 28.21
C GLY A 521 -15.15 33.17 29.04
N LYS A 522 -15.82 34.33 29.16
CA LYS A 522 -17.14 34.48 29.77
C LYS A 522 -18.21 34.69 28.70
N VAL A 523 -19.17 33.78 28.65
CA VAL A 523 -20.31 33.84 27.73
C VAL A 523 -21.52 34.43 28.46
N ARG A 524 -22.10 35.51 27.91
CA ARG A 524 -23.35 36.08 28.38
C ARG A 524 -24.51 35.53 27.56
N LEU A 525 -25.56 35.15 28.27
CA LEU A 525 -26.75 34.54 27.71
C LEU A 525 -27.99 35.38 28.07
N SER A 526 -28.98 35.40 27.19
CA SER A 526 -30.28 36.02 27.46
C SER A 526 -31.42 35.10 27.07
N ARG A 527 -32.32 34.84 28.03
CA ARG A 527 -33.60 34.14 27.81
C ARG A 527 -34.67 35.13 27.34
N GLN A 528 -34.62 36.37 27.82
CA GLN A 528 -35.50 37.45 27.39
C GLN A 528 -35.37 37.72 25.88
N ALA A 529 -34.16 37.71 25.33
CA ALA A 529 -33.93 37.88 23.90
C ALA A 529 -34.63 36.81 23.04
N VAL A 530 -34.78 35.59 23.58
CA VAL A 530 -35.50 34.49 22.92
C VAL A 530 -37.01 34.68 23.03
N LEU A 531 -37.51 35.14 24.18
CA LEU A 531 -38.95 35.37 24.43
C LEU A 531 -39.50 36.57 23.64
N GLU A 532 -38.71 37.62 23.50
CA GLU A 532 -39.11 38.86 22.82
C GLU A 532 -38.63 38.96 21.35
N GLY A 533 -37.83 37.99 20.89
CA GLY A 533 -37.32 37.93 19.51
C GLY A 533 -36.28 39.01 19.17
N TRP A 534 -35.47 39.41 20.14
CA TRP A 534 -34.45 40.46 19.98
C TRP A 534 -33.24 39.99 19.18
N THR A 535 -32.59 40.92 18.50
CA THR A 535 -31.24 40.71 17.95
C THR A 535 -30.18 40.73 19.05
N ALA A 536 -29.00 40.15 18.80
CA ALA A 536 -27.90 40.13 19.77
C ALA A 536 -27.44 41.54 20.20
N GLU A 537 -27.54 42.54 19.31
CA GLU A 537 -27.20 43.93 19.60
C GLU A 537 -28.24 44.59 20.52
N GLU A 538 -29.54 44.34 20.27
CA GLU A 538 -30.64 44.83 21.12
C GLU A 538 -30.54 44.22 22.51
N ALA A 539 -30.31 42.91 22.61
CA ALA A 539 -30.13 42.22 23.89
C ALA A 539 -28.92 42.76 24.69
N ARG A 540 -27.78 43.05 24.03
CA ARG A 540 -26.63 43.71 24.69
C ARG A 540 -26.94 45.12 25.18
N SER A 541 -27.76 45.87 24.45
CA SER A 541 -28.11 47.24 24.81
C SER A 541 -29.02 47.29 26.05
N HIS A 542 -29.91 46.30 26.19
CA HIS A 542 -30.81 46.13 27.33
C HIS A 542 -30.13 45.51 28.57
N ASP A 543 -29.00 44.82 28.40
CA ASP A 543 -28.19 44.24 29.48
C ASP A 543 -27.20 45.23 30.14
N ARG A 544 -27.14 46.50 29.68
CA ARG A 544 -26.29 47.53 30.31
C ARG A 544 -26.97 48.15 31.54
N PRO A 545 -26.27 48.30 32.69
CA PRO A 545 -26.84 48.97 33.85
C PRO A 545 -27.10 50.45 33.51
N SER A 546 -28.36 50.87 33.63
CA SER A 546 -28.75 52.28 33.66
C SER A 546 -28.03 53.00 34.81
N GLY A 547 -26.90 53.65 34.52
CA GLY A 547 -26.13 54.42 35.47
C GLY A 547 -25.36 55.56 34.80
N GLY A 548 -26.03 56.68 34.52
CA GLY A 548 -25.38 57.88 34.00
C GLY A 548 -26.34 58.95 33.52
N ARG A 549 -27.02 59.62 34.45
CA ARG A 549 -27.87 60.79 34.19
C ARG A 549 -27.10 61.87 33.42
N SER A 550 -27.62 62.21 32.24
CA SER A 550 -27.32 63.44 31.53
C SER A 550 -27.69 64.65 32.41
N GLY A 551 -26.68 65.41 32.83
CA GLY A 551 -26.78 66.81 33.23
C GLY A 551 -25.75 67.55 32.37
N GLY A 552 -26.14 68.39 31.42
CA GLY A 552 -27.01 69.53 31.61
C GLY A 552 -26.12 70.77 31.61
N ASP A 553 -25.75 71.20 30.40
CA ASP A 553 -24.94 72.39 30.09
C ASP A 553 -25.32 73.62 30.92
N ARG A 554 -24.34 74.20 31.62
CA ARG A 554 -24.36 75.63 31.96
C ARG A 554 -22.98 76.28 31.82
N ARG A 555 -22.97 77.22 30.87
CA ARG A 555 -22.01 78.28 30.54
C ARG A 555 -21.32 78.96 31.74
N GLY A 556 -20.09 79.39 31.49
CA GLY A 556 -19.35 80.43 32.21
C GLY A 556 -17.97 79.91 32.60
N GLY A 557 -16.82 80.47 32.24
CA GLY A 557 -16.49 81.76 31.69
C GLY A 557 -15.10 82.13 32.25
N GLY A 558 -14.11 82.29 31.38
CA GLY A 558 -12.98 83.20 31.59
C GLY A 558 -11.81 82.81 32.49
N ARG A 559 -10.61 83.06 31.91
CA ARG A 559 -9.32 83.43 32.52
C ARG A 559 -8.40 82.33 33.10
N GLY A 560 -7.33 82.07 32.35
CA GLY A 560 -6.00 82.60 32.68
C GLY A 560 -5.04 81.70 33.46
N GLY A 561 -3.78 81.66 33.02
CA GLY A 561 -2.63 81.05 33.72
C GLY A 561 -2.12 79.81 32.97
N ASP A 562 -1.24 79.91 31.97
CA ASP A 562 0.19 80.27 32.02
C ASP A 562 1.07 79.19 32.70
N ARG A 563 2.06 78.71 31.92
CA ARG A 563 3.36 78.11 32.27
C ARG A 563 3.53 76.60 32.56
N ARG A 564 4.35 76.03 31.65
CA ARG A 564 5.69 75.43 31.87
C ARG A 564 5.85 73.90 31.91
N GLY A 565 6.86 73.47 31.15
CA GLY A 565 7.72 72.30 31.37
C GLY A 565 7.22 71.07 30.64
N GLY A 566 7.87 70.58 29.57
CA GLY A 566 9.19 69.94 29.59
C GLY A 566 8.97 68.48 30.03
N GLY A 567 9.29 67.43 29.29
CA GLY A 567 10.32 67.16 28.29
C GLY A 567 10.67 65.66 28.45
N GLY A 568 11.11 65.01 27.37
CA GLY A 568 11.59 63.61 27.37
C GLY A 568 10.47 62.58 27.17
N GLY A 569 10.45 61.72 26.16
CA GLY A 569 11.56 61.17 25.38
C GLY A 569 12.13 59.94 26.09
N ARG A 570 11.67 58.74 25.71
CA ARG A 570 12.50 57.55 25.45
C ARG A 570 11.67 56.32 25.07
N ASP A 571 12.03 55.82 23.90
CA ASP A 571 12.14 54.41 23.52
C ASP A 571 12.29 53.42 24.69
N ARG A 572 11.68 52.24 24.53
CA ARG A 572 12.42 50.99 24.23
C ARG A 572 11.47 49.81 24.07
N ARG A 573 11.70 49.10 22.96
CA ARG A 573 11.69 47.64 22.74
C ARG A 573 10.49 46.83 23.19
#